data_AF-A0A9E2XIN9-F1
#
_entry.id   AF-A0A9E2XIN9-F1
#
_cell.length_a   1.000
_cell.length_b   1.000
_cell.length_c   1.000
_cell.angle_alpha   90.00
_cell.angle_beta   90.00
_cell.angle_gamma   90.00
#
_symmetry.space_group_name_H-M   'P 1'
#
loop_
_entity.id
_entity.type
_entity.pdbx_description
1 polymer ?
#
loop_
_entity_poly.entity_id
_entity_poly.type
_entity_poly.pdbx_seq_one_letter_code
_entity_poly.pdbx_strand_id
1 'polypeptide(L)'
;MSRSQIHAGIALGSAVVAGVLISFLPPISPASAQSQAQRICREQGVKPDMAAFEYCVSQASRALEWGEPQTAYTFAQVSAEARNACLSYGLHEGAPGLQSCIDREATSRALMAFANEEPSYGPQIADHP
;
A
#
# COMPACT_ATOMS: atom_id res chain seq x y z
N MET A 1 -16.63 -52.34 -53.68
CA MET A 1 -17.01 -52.29 -52.25
C MET A 1 -16.07 -51.35 -51.52
N SER A 2 -16.53 -50.14 -51.21
CA SER A 2 -16.32 -49.47 -49.91
C SER A 2 -17.28 -48.28 -49.87
N ARG A 3 -18.07 -48.19 -48.81
CA ARG A 3 -19.23 -47.32 -48.62
C ARG A 3 -19.04 -46.64 -47.26
N SER A 4 -19.05 -45.32 -47.22
CA SER A 4 -19.42 -44.57 -46.01
C SER A 4 -19.72 -43.11 -46.35
N GLN A 5 -21.00 -42.74 -46.23
CA GLN A 5 -21.47 -41.37 -46.04
C GLN A 5 -21.67 -41.17 -44.54
N ILE A 6 -21.29 -40.02 -43.96
CA ILE A 6 -21.95 -39.45 -42.78
C ILE A 6 -21.93 -37.90 -42.88
N HIS A 7 -23.10 -37.32 -42.61
CA HIS A 7 -23.47 -35.91 -42.66
C HIS A 7 -23.07 -35.09 -41.41
N ALA A 8 -23.04 -33.77 -41.61
CA ALA A 8 -23.55 -32.68 -40.75
C ALA A 8 -22.90 -32.34 -39.40
N GLY A 9 -22.77 -31.02 -39.17
CA GLY A 9 -22.65 -30.44 -37.83
C GLY A 9 -22.13 -29.01 -37.80
N ILE A 10 -22.91 -28.02 -38.25
CA ILE A 10 -22.68 -26.62 -37.88
C ILE A 10 -23.18 -26.47 -36.44
N ALA A 11 -22.26 -26.26 -35.48
CA ALA A 11 -22.61 -25.86 -34.13
C ALA A 11 -22.19 -24.40 -33.92
N LEU A 12 -23.18 -23.51 -33.96
CA LEU A 12 -23.07 -22.11 -33.56
C LEU A 12 -22.80 -22.04 -32.05
N GLY A 13 -21.55 -21.86 -31.67
CA GLY A 13 -21.15 -21.61 -30.29
C GLY A 13 -21.28 -20.13 -29.97
N SER A 14 -22.47 -19.71 -29.52
CA SER A 14 -22.70 -18.40 -28.91
C SER A 14 -21.86 -18.27 -27.64
N ALA A 15 -20.70 -17.63 -27.72
CA ALA A 15 -19.95 -17.23 -26.53
C ALA A 15 -20.64 -16.00 -25.92
N VAL A 16 -21.28 -16.23 -24.76
CA VAL A 16 -21.80 -15.18 -23.90
C VAL A 16 -20.61 -14.31 -23.47
N VAL A 17 -20.56 -13.07 -23.97
CA VAL A 17 -19.66 -12.05 -23.44
C VAL A 17 -20.19 -11.67 -22.06
N ALA A 18 -19.72 -12.36 -21.03
CA ALA A 18 -19.92 -11.93 -19.65
C ALA A 18 -19.17 -10.61 -19.48
N GLY A 19 -19.93 -9.52 -19.40
CA GLY A 19 -19.41 -8.18 -19.16
C GLY A 19 -18.63 -8.14 -17.85
N VAL A 20 -17.34 -7.82 -17.95
CA VAL A 20 -16.50 -7.50 -16.79
C VAL A 20 -16.89 -6.10 -16.33
N LEU A 21 -17.76 -6.03 -15.32
CA LEU A 21 -17.96 -4.81 -14.56
C LEU A 21 -16.72 -4.61 -13.68
N ILE A 22 -15.79 -3.76 -14.11
CA ILE A 22 -14.75 -3.24 -13.23
C ILE A 22 -15.46 -2.26 -12.30
N SER A 23 -15.83 -2.74 -11.11
CA SER A 23 -16.41 -1.91 -10.06
C SER A 23 -15.39 -0.85 -9.64
N PHE A 24 -15.64 0.40 -10.03
CA PHE A 24 -15.02 1.57 -9.42
C PHE A 24 -15.42 1.60 -7.94
N LEU A 25 -14.61 1.02 -7.07
CA LEU A 25 -14.71 1.26 -5.63
C LEU A 25 -14.37 2.73 -5.40
N PRO A 26 -15.20 3.50 -4.66
CA PRO A 26 -14.87 4.88 -4.34
C PRO A 26 -13.55 4.91 -3.56
N PRO A 27 -12.69 5.91 -3.79
CA PRO A 27 -11.46 6.08 -3.01
C PRO A 27 -11.82 6.11 -1.53
N ILE A 28 -11.03 5.41 -0.70
CA ILE A 28 -11.20 5.41 0.75
C ILE A 28 -11.25 6.87 1.20
N SER A 29 -12.33 7.27 1.88
CA SER A 29 -12.43 8.64 2.38
C SER A 29 -11.22 8.96 3.27
N PRO A 30 -10.68 10.19 3.23
CA PRO A 30 -9.46 10.53 3.99
C PRO A 30 -9.64 10.31 5.50
N ALA A 31 -10.86 10.53 6.02
CA ALA A 31 -11.20 10.23 7.42
C ALA A 31 -11.09 8.71 7.73
N SER A 32 -11.54 7.84 6.83
CA SER A 32 -11.40 6.39 7.01
C SER A 32 -9.94 5.93 6.86
N ALA A 33 -9.18 6.48 5.92
CA ALA A 33 -7.76 6.15 5.74
C ALA A 33 -6.95 6.51 6.99
N GLN A 34 -7.20 7.70 7.56
CA GLN A 34 -6.54 8.12 8.80
C GLN A 34 -6.87 7.21 9.98
N SER A 35 -8.15 6.83 10.15
CA SER A 35 -8.56 5.92 11.24
C SER A 35 -7.91 4.54 11.12
N GLN A 36 -7.74 4.04 9.90
CA GLN A 36 -7.08 2.77 9.62
C GLN A 36 -5.57 2.88 9.80
N ALA A 37 -4.94 3.96 9.36
CA ALA A 37 -3.52 4.24 9.62
C ALA A 37 -3.20 4.27 11.12
N GLN A 38 -4.02 4.95 11.93
CA GLN A 38 -3.87 4.96 13.39
C GLN A 38 -3.94 3.55 14.00
N ARG A 39 -4.82 2.69 13.48
CA ARG A 39 -4.90 1.28 13.90
C ARG A 39 -3.62 0.53 13.54
N ILE A 40 -3.17 0.62 12.28
CA ILE A 40 -1.95 -0.04 11.79
C ILE A 40 -0.73 0.38 12.61
N CYS A 41 -0.56 1.69 12.85
CA CYS A 41 0.51 2.22 13.69
C CYS A 41 0.51 1.62 15.10
N ARG A 42 -0.68 1.53 15.72
CA ARG A 42 -0.84 0.92 17.05
C ARG A 42 -0.54 -0.58 17.07
N GLU A 43 -0.91 -1.31 16.02
CA GLU A 43 -0.61 -2.73 15.88
C GLU A 43 0.91 -2.97 15.83
N GLN A 44 1.66 -2.06 15.20
CA GLN A 44 3.12 -2.05 15.20
C GLN A 44 3.75 -1.45 16.47
N GLY A 45 2.93 -1.15 17.49
CA GLY A 45 3.38 -0.65 18.78
C GLY A 45 3.66 0.87 18.84
N VAL A 46 3.37 1.61 17.77
CA VAL A 46 3.49 3.08 17.73
C VAL A 46 2.21 3.71 18.27
N LYS A 47 2.29 4.33 19.44
CA LYS A 47 1.13 4.90 20.17
C LYS A 47 1.07 6.43 20.06
N PRO A 48 -0.10 7.07 20.24
CA PRO A 48 -0.29 8.51 20.11
C PRO A 48 0.63 9.40 20.96
N ASP A 49 1.14 8.88 22.07
CA ASP A 49 2.06 9.57 22.99
C ASP A 49 3.54 9.48 22.57
N MET A 50 3.84 8.73 21.51
CA MET A 50 5.21 8.54 21.02
C MET A 50 5.55 9.51 19.90
N ALA A 51 6.82 9.94 19.85
CA ALA A 51 7.36 10.78 18.78
C ALA A 51 7.18 10.18 17.37
N ALA A 52 7.24 8.86 17.22
CA ALA A 52 7.07 8.21 15.91
C ALA A 52 5.64 8.22 15.36
N PHE A 53 4.64 8.61 16.16
CA PHE A 53 3.23 8.46 15.79
C PHE A 53 2.80 9.33 14.63
N GLU A 54 3.18 10.61 14.63
CA GLU A 54 2.76 11.54 13.58
C GLU A 54 3.30 11.12 12.21
N TYR A 55 4.58 10.75 12.14
CA TYR A 55 5.20 10.22 10.92
C TYR A 55 4.49 8.95 10.45
N CYS A 56 4.27 7.99 11.35
CA CYS A 56 3.61 6.73 11.04
C CYS A 56 2.22 6.94 10.43
N VAL A 57 1.36 7.72 11.10
CA VAL A 57 0.00 7.97 10.65
C VAL A 57 -0.01 8.71 9.32
N SER A 58 0.87 9.71 9.15
CA SER A 58 0.97 10.48 7.91
C SER A 58 1.29 9.59 6.71
N GLN A 59 2.33 8.76 6.79
CA GLN A 59 2.75 7.93 5.66
C GLN A 59 1.79 6.75 5.42
N ALA A 60 1.32 6.10 6.49
CA ALA A 60 0.36 5.02 6.36
C ALA A 60 -0.98 5.50 5.78
N SER A 61 -1.44 6.69 6.14
CA SER A 61 -2.68 7.26 5.57
C SER A 61 -2.54 7.47 4.07
N ARG A 62 -1.42 8.03 3.61
CA ARG A 62 -1.16 8.26 2.18
C ARG A 62 -1.11 6.95 1.39
N ALA A 63 -0.45 5.93 1.93
CA ALA A 63 -0.42 4.59 1.32
C ALA A 63 -1.83 3.99 1.21
N LEU A 64 -2.68 4.15 2.25
CA LEU A 64 -4.07 3.69 2.21
C LEU A 64 -4.93 4.46 1.21
N GLU A 65 -4.72 5.78 1.08
CA GLU A 65 -5.39 6.61 0.07
C GLU A 65 -5.07 6.16 -1.36
N TRP A 66 -3.89 5.56 -1.58
CA TRP A 66 -3.48 4.94 -2.85
C TRP A 66 -3.90 3.48 -3.00
N GLY A 67 -4.61 2.92 -2.01
CA GLY A 67 -5.05 1.53 -2.04
C GLY A 67 -3.91 0.54 -1.80
N GLU A 68 -2.85 0.97 -1.11
CA GLU A 68 -1.66 0.17 -0.81
C GLU A 68 -1.55 -0.16 0.69
N PRO A 69 -2.39 -1.08 1.21
CA PRO A 69 -2.38 -1.41 2.62
C PRO A 69 -1.07 -2.04 3.09
N GLN A 70 -0.40 -2.85 2.26
CA GLN A 70 0.89 -3.46 2.59
C GLN A 70 1.95 -2.39 2.81
N THR A 71 2.03 -1.39 1.93
CA THR A 71 2.90 -0.24 2.06
C THR A 71 2.63 0.53 3.35
N ALA A 72 1.37 0.66 3.76
CA ALA A 72 1.00 1.27 5.04
C ALA A 72 1.56 0.49 6.25
N TYR A 73 1.52 -0.85 6.24
CA TYR A 73 2.16 -1.67 7.28
C TYR A 73 3.68 -1.52 7.29
N THR A 74 4.31 -1.46 6.12
CA THR A 74 5.76 -1.23 6.00
C THR A 74 6.15 0.11 6.61
N PHE A 75 5.42 1.19 6.33
CA PHE A 75 5.65 2.50 6.98
C PHE A 75 5.51 2.44 8.49
N ALA A 76 4.52 1.71 9.00
CA ALA A 76 4.33 1.55 10.43
C ALA A 76 5.45 0.74 11.11
N GLN A 77 5.92 -0.33 10.45
CA GLN A 77 7.08 -1.08 10.91
C GLN A 77 8.34 -0.20 10.94
N VAL A 78 8.63 0.49 9.84
CA VAL A 78 9.78 1.39 9.71
C VAL A 78 9.77 2.46 10.80
N SER A 79 8.59 3.00 11.12
CA SER A 79 8.44 4.00 12.20
C SER A 79 8.80 3.44 13.57
N ALA A 80 8.36 2.22 13.88
CA ALA A 80 8.70 1.54 15.13
C ALA A 80 10.20 1.23 15.22
N GLU A 81 10.80 0.75 14.13
CA GLU A 81 12.24 0.47 14.04
C GLU A 81 13.09 1.73 14.17
N ALA A 82 12.72 2.80 13.49
CA ALA A 82 13.40 4.10 13.56
C ALA A 82 13.42 4.63 14.99
N ARG A 83 12.29 4.55 15.69
CA ARG A 83 12.22 4.88 17.12
C ARG A 83 13.16 4.03 17.95
N ASN A 84 13.13 2.70 17.78
CA ASN A 84 13.99 1.79 18.53
C ASN A 84 15.49 2.06 18.25
N ALA A 85 15.85 2.43 17.03
CA ALA A 85 17.21 2.84 16.68
C ALA A 85 17.61 4.15 17.37
N CYS A 86 16.75 5.17 17.35
CA CYS A 86 17.02 6.41 18.05
C CYS A 86 17.17 6.22 19.57
N LEU A 87 16.35 5.35 20.16
CA LEU A 87 16.47 4.98 21.56
C LEU A 87 17.79 4.23 21.85
N SER A 88 18.23 3.35 20.93
CA SER A 88 19.52 2.64 21.07
C SER A 88 20.72 3.57 20.91
N TYR A 89 20.57 4.71 20.21
CA TYR A 89 21.57 5.79 20.18
C TYR A 89 21.64 6.60 21.48
N GLY A 90 20.83 6.27 22.49
CA GLY A 90 20.82 6.92 23.80
C GLY A 90 19.85 8.10 23.92
N LEU A 91 19.04 8.37 22.90
CA LEU A 91 17.91 9.28 23.05
C LEU A 91 16.84 8.60 23.92
N HIS A 92 16.05 9.41 24.62
CA HIS A 92 14.94 8.93 25.43
C HIS A 92 13.65 9.65 25.03
N GLU A 93 12.50 9.11 25.44
CA GLU A 93 11.21 9.77 25.24
C GLU A 93 11.25 11.20 25.83
N GLY A 94 10.71 12.15 25.08
CA GLY A 94 10.72 13.57 25.43
C GLY A 94 12.07 14.29 25.26
N ALA A 95 13.15 13.60 24.88
CA ALA A 95 14.43 14.24 24.63
C ALA A 95 14.34 15.24 23.46
N PRO A 96 15.00 16.41 23.56
CA PRO A 96 15.15 17.29 22.41
C PRO A 96 15.92 16.55 21.30
N GLY A 97 15.33 16.47 20.11
CA GLY A 97 15.93 15.81 18.95
C GLY A 97 15.51 14.36 18.71
N LEU A 98 14.73 13.73 19.61
CA LEU A 98 14.19 12.39 19.34
C LEU A 98 13.35 12.37 18.06
N GLN A 99 12.45 13.35 17.89
CA GLN A 99 11.62 13.46 16.69
C GLN A 99 12.47 13.54 15.41
N SER A 100 13.45 14.45 15.38
CA SER A 100 14.30 14.63 14.21
C SER A 100 15.17 13.42 13.90
N CYS A 101 15.58 12.66 14.92
CA CYS A 101 16.25 11.37 14.72
C CYS A 101 15.29 10.38 14.04
N ILE A 102 14.07 10.24 14.58
CA ILE A 102 13.05 9.32 14.06
C ILE A 102 12.72 9.66 12.61
N ASP A 103 12.50 10.93 12.28
CA ASP A 103 12.16 11.33 10.92
C ASP A 103 13.27 10.96 9.93
N ARG A 104 14.53 11.14 10.32
CA ARG A 104 15.71 10.79 9.49
C ARG A 104 15.87 9.29 9.33
N GLU A 105 15.81 8.54 10.44
CA GLU A 105 15.93 7.09 10.44
C GLU A 105 14.77 6.44 9.66
N ALA A 106 13.54 6.89 9.89
CA ALA A 106 12.36 6.38 9.21
C ALA A 106 12.41 6.67 7.71
N THR A 107 12.83 7.87 7.30
CA THR A 107 13.00 8.20 5.89
C THR A 107 14.08 7.34 5.24
N SER A 108 15.24 7.18 5.88
CA SER A 108 16.34 6.34 5.39
C SER A 108 15.88 4.88 5.22
N ARG A 109 15.19 4.34 6.23
CA ARG A 109 14.68 2.97 6.23
C ARG A 109 13.57 2.75 5.22
N ALA A 110 12.66 3.70 5.06
CA ALA A 110 11.62 3.65 4.04
C ALA A 110 12.25 3.59 2.65
N LEU A 111 13.25 4.44 2.36
CA LEU A 111 13.98 4.39 1.09
C LEU A 111 14.58 3.00 0.83
N MET A 112 15.17 2.37 1.85
CA MET A 112 15.70 1.01 1.73
C MET A 112 14.61 -0.05 1.57
N ALA A 113 13.49 0.07 2.29
CA ALA A 113 12.38 -0.86 2.24
C ALA A 113 11.71 -0.88 0.85
N PHE A 114 11.57 0.29 0.23
CA PHE A 114 10.91 0.45 -1.07
C PHE A 114 11.88 0.50 -2.26
N ALA A 115 13.19 0.37 -2.04
CA ALA A 115 14.21 0.49 -3.10
C ALA A 115 14.06 -0.56 -4.22
N ASN A 116 13.45 -1.71 -3.92
CA ASN A 116 13.29 -2.81 -4.87
C ASN A 116 11.90 -2.86 -5.52
N GLU A 117 11.00 -1.94 -5.17
CA GLU A 117 9.69 -1.86 -5.83
C GLU A 117 9.84 -1.14 -7.16
N GLU A 118 9.51 -1.84 -8.25
CA GLU A 118 9.39 -1.21 -9.57
C GLU A 118 8.29 -0.15 -9.50
N PRO A 119 8.56 1.10 -9.93
CA PRO A 119 7.56 2.15 -9.91
C PRO A 119 6.37 1.74 -10.80
N SER A 120 5.21 1.53 -10.19
CA SER A 120 3.96 1.30 -10.90
C SER A 120 3.48 2.63 -11.48
N TYR A 121 3.87 2.91 -12.72
CA TYR A 121 3.29 4.02 -13.46
C TYR A 121 1.85 3.68 -13.81
N GLY A 122 0.90 4.46 -13.26
CA GLY A 122 -0.50 4.38 -13.65
C GLY A 122 -0.69 4.56 -15.17
N PRO A 123 -1.87 4.22 -15.72
CA PRO A 123 -2.13 4.30 -17.14
C PRO A 123 -1.73 5.68 -17.68
N GLN A 124 -0.79 5.68 -18.64
CA GLN A 124 -0.25 6.90 -19.21
C GLN A 124 -1.38 7.66 -19.89
N ILE A 125 -1.69 8.85 -19.39
CA ILE A 125 -2.77 9.74 -19.88
C ILE A 125 -2.37 10.43 -21.21
N ALA A 126 -1.55 9.76 -22.02
CA ALA A 126 -0.95 10.28 -23.23
C ALA A 126 -1.36 9.43 -24.45
N ASP A 127 -2.66 9.17 -24.57
CA ASP A 127 -3.29 8.81 -25.85
C ASP A 127 -4.56 9.66 -25.99
N HIS A 128 -4.37 10.90 -26.43
CA HIS A 128 -5.43 11.68 -27.07
C HIS A 128 -5.17 11.67 -28.59
N PRO A 129 -6.26 11.61 -29.39
CA PRO A 129 -6.28 11.08 -30.76
C PRO A 129 -5.43 11.83 -31.79
#